data_AF-A0A976DWW4-F1
#
_entry.id   AF-A0A976DWW4-F1
#
_cell.length_a   1.000
_cell.length_b   1.000
_cell.length_c   1.000
_cell.angle_alpha   90.00
_cell.angle_beta   90.00
_cell.angle_gamma   90.00
#
_symmetry.space_group_name_H-M   'P 1'
#
loop_
_entity.id
_entity.type
_entity.pdbx_description
1 polymer ?
#
loop_
_entity_poly.entity_id
_entity_poly.type
_entity_poly.pdbx_seq_one_letter_code
_entity_poly.pdbx_strand_id
1 'polypeptide(L)'
;MKDAKFQSETNENPGLTSDSHPHILQKRLCTCCNEEKLLKEFSQKKNGLYGKNSNCKVCVKRKSELRKEHTRTLLKDNKLPEVKICRKCNVEKKSSEFAQDITKSDGLYSSCKSCNEVYIKRYRTENLEKIAESKKKTISKNLEYYTKYKNSLYIDNKAELNKRGKEYYEQNKETIKQKNRVVRLENRKKQLEEYENIESKKCKRCLADKPRENFKKSKSGKFGLSDICKSCRNQSLIEKQEKNKIKSKEYYKKNKETLLTKGYLAKVKRLKTDPEFKLKELLSHRVRRAIYDQRGVKSVRTLELLGCTIAKARVHIEKRFIEGMSWENHGINGWHIDHIIPCSSFDLTKDEDQRKCFHYSNLQPLWAFENLSKGNKST
;
A
#
# COMPACT_ATOMS: atom_id res chain seq x y z
N MET A 1 -33.23 -69.03 24.19
CA MET A 1 -32.69 -69.92 23.16
C MET A 1 -31.28 -69.45 22.85
N LYS A 2 -30.32 -70.38 22.86
CA LYS A 2 -28.94 -70.18 23.34
C LYS A 2 -28.12 -69.21 22.47
N ASP A 3 -27.70 -68.13 23.12
CA ASP A 3 -26.47 -67.37 22.86
C ASP A 3 -25.24 -68.13 23.35
N ALA A 4 -24.10 -67.96 22.68
CA ALA A 4 -22.86 -67.48 23.34
C ALA A 4 -21.71 -67.36 22.33
N LYS A 5 -21.24 -66.12 22.19
CA LYS A 5 -19.96 -65.71 21.61
C LYS A 5 -18.79 -66.13 22.50
N PHE A 6 -17.63 -66.37 21.89
CA PHE A 6 -16.33 -66.11 22.53
C PHE A 6 -15.31 -65.62 21.48
N GLN A 7 -14.87 -64.37 21.65
CA GLN A 7 -13.58 -63.79 21.20
C GLN A 7 -12.62 -63.99 22.40
N SER A 8 -11.29 -63.96 22.37
CA SER A 8 -10.18 -63.75 21.43
C SER A 8 -8.89 -63.93 22.27
N GLU A 9 -7.73 -64.20 21.64
CA GLU A 9 -6.38 -63.61 21.88
C GLU A 9 -5.23 -64.57 21.50
N THR A 10 -4.51 -64.22 20.43
CA THR A 10 -3.06 -63.86 20.34
C THR A 10 -2.06 -65.02 20.33
N ASN A 11 -1.28 -65.12 19.24
CA ASN A 11 0.18 -64.99 19.35
C ASN A 11 0.89 -64.77 18.00
N GLU A 12 2.03 -64.09 18.10
CA GLU A 12 2.88 -63.48 17.08
C GLU A 12 3.72 -64.49 16.28
N ASN A 13 4.25 -64.08 15.12
CA ASN A 13 5.36 -64.77 14.45
C ASN A 13 6.27 -63.76 13.71
N PRO A 14 7.59 -63.71 13.97
CA PRO A 14 8.50 -62.70 13.41
C PRO A 14 9.15 -63.14 12.09
N GLY A 15 9.57 -62.13 11.31
CA GLY A 15 10.12 -62.27 9.96
C GLY A 15 11.54 -62.82 9.87
N LEU A 16 11.82 -63.43 8.71
CA LEU A 16 13.15 -63.79 8.23
C LEU A 16 13.42 -63.04 6.92
N THR A 17 14.51 -62.28 6.94
CA THR A 17 15.00 -61.36 5.92
C THR A 17 15.70 -62.10 4.77
N SER A 18 15.44 -61.66 3.54
CA SER A 18 16.00 -62.20 2.30
C SER A 18 17.47 -61.85 2.09
N ASP A 19 18.21 -62.86 1.64
CA ASP A 19 19.65 -62.91 1.36
C ASP A 19 20.25 -61.78 0.52
N SER A 20 21.38 -61.30 1.01
CA SER A 20 22.41 -60.54 0.31
C SER A 20 23.24 -61.46 -0.60
N HIS A 21 22.86 -61.59 -1.87
CA HIS A 21 23.76 -62.12 -2.91
C HIS A 21 24.64 -60.99 -3.51
N PRO A 22 25.93 -61.23 -3.77
CA PRO A 22 26.83 -60.23 -4.34
C PRO A 22 26.34 -59.81 -5.73
N HIS A 23 26.29 -58.50 -5.97
CA HIS A 23 25.87 -57.88 -7.22
C HIS A 23 26.85 -58.24 -8.35
N ILE A 24 26.67 -59.41 -8.98
CA ILE A 24 27.40 -59.75 -10.21
C ILE A 24 27.02 -58.66 -11.24
N LEU A 25 28.00 -57.86 -11.63
CA LEU A 25 27.88 -56.87 -12.70
C LEU A 25 27.62 -57.62 -14.01
N GLN A 26 26.35 -57.91 -14.30
CA GLN A 26 25.95 -58.61 -15.51
C GLN A 26 26.44 -57.82 -16.74
N LYS A 27 27.18 -58.53 -17.60
CA LYS A 27 27.74 -58.04 -18.86
C LYS A 27 27.13 -58.77 -20.04
N ARG A 28 27.20 -58.19 -21.23
CA ARG A 28 26.88 -58.84 -22.50
C ARG A 28 27.77 -58.31 -23.63
N LEU A 29 27.97 -59.13 -24.65
CA LEU A 29 28.63 -58.72 -25.89
C LEU A 29 27.71 -57.80 -26.72
N CYS A 30 28.27 -56.70 -27.22
CA CYS A 30 27.62 -55.84 -28.20
C CYS A 30 27.83 -56.40 -29.62
N THR A 31 26.75 -56.74 -30.33
CA THR A 31 26.82 -57.30 -31.70
C THR A 31 27.26 -56.32 -32.78
N CYS A 32 27.58 -55.07 -32.42
CA CYS A 32 28.01 -54.02 -33.36
C CYS A 32 29.48 -53.64 -33.21
N CYS A 33 30.03 -53.68 -31.99
CA CYS A 33 31.44 -53.37 -31.75
C CYS A 33 32.21 -54.57 -31.20
N ASN A 34 31.54 -55.71 -30.96
CA ASN A 34 32.11 -56.92 -30.38
C ASN A 34 32.81 -56.71 -29.02
N GLU A 35 32.45 -55.66 -28.28
CA GLU A 35 32.96 -55.42 -26.93
C GLU A 35 31.98 -55.94 -25.88
N GLU A 36 32.51 -56.57 -24.82
CA GLU A 36 31.75 -56.94 -23.64
C GLU A 36 31.49 -55.69 -22.77
N LYS A 37 30.22 -55.39 -22.51
CA LYS A 37 29.80 -54.18 -21.78
C LYS A 37 28.77 -54.48 -20.71
N LEU A 38 28.67 -53.60 -19.72
CA LEU A 38 27.69 -53.75 -18.65
C LEU A 38 26.26 -53.61 -19.19
N LEU A 39 25.29 -54.38 -18.65
CA LEU A 39 23.89 -54.29 -19.09
C LEU A 39 23.28 -52.88 -18.99
N LYS A 40 23.83 -52.00 -18.14
CA LYS A 40 23.42 -50.58 -18.04
C LYS A 40 23.77 -49.76 -19.28
N GLU A 41 24.75 -50.20 -20.06
CA GLU A 41 25.21 -49.57 -21.30
C GLU A 41 24.36 -49.96 -22.52
N PHE A 42 23.34 -50.80 -22.33
CA PHE A 42 22.37 -51.19 -23.34
C PHE A 42 20.99 -50.62 -22.99
N SER A 43 20.24 -50.23 -24.01
CA SER A 43 18.83 -49.81 -23.83
C SER A 43 17.95 -51.02 -23.54
N GLN A 44 16.87 -50.81 -22.79
CA GLN A 44 15.88 -51.86 -22.52
C GLN A 44 15.18 -52.30 -23.81
N LYS A 45 14.93 -53.60 -23.95
CA LYS A 45 14.15 -54.21 -25.03
C LYS A 45 13.37 -55.41 -24.47
N LYS A 46 12.03 -55.35 -24.52
CA LYS A 46 11.12 -56.32 -23.88
C LYS A 46 11.46 -57.78 -24.22
N ASN A 47 11.78 -58.05 -25.49
CA ASN A 47 12.13 -59.40 -25.98
C ASN A 47 13.63 -59.52 -26.32
N GLY A 48 14.48 -58.69 -25.70
CA GLY A 48 15.93 -58.76 -25.88
C GLY A 48 16.57 -59.68 -24.86
N LEU A 49 17.71 -60.28 -25.19
CA LEU A 49 18.52 -61.03 -24.23
C LEU A 49 18.81 -60.17 -22.99
N TYR A 50 18.53 -60.71 -21.79
CA TYR A 50 18.56 -59.98 -20.50
C TYR A 50 17.64 -58.74 -20.43
N GLY A 51 16.60 -58.68 -21.26
CA GLY A 51 15.75 -57.49 -21.40
C GLY A 51 16.47 -56.29 -22.03
N LYS A 52 17.57 -56.52 -22.75
CA LYS A 52 18.44 -55.48 -23.33
C LYS A 52 18.60 -55.61 -24.84
N ASN A 53 18.90 -54.49 -25.49
CA ASN A 53 19.22 -54.44 -26.93
C ASN A 53 20.57 -55.12 -27.24
N SER A 54 20.74 -55.63 -28.46
CA SER A 54 21.97 -56.31 -28.90
C SER A 54 23.14 -55.36 -29.19
N ASN A 55 22.82 -54.12 -29.56
CA ASN A 55 23.80 -53.07 -29.74
C ASN A 55 23.86 -52.18 -28.49
N CYS A 56 25.07 -51.81 -28.05
CA CYS A 56 25.26 -50.87 -26.96
C CYS A 56 24.73 -49.48 -27.33
N LYS A 57 24.42 -48.64 -26.33
CA LYS A 57 23.88 -47.28 -26.51
C LYS A 57 24.73 -46.43 -27.45
N VAL A 58 26.06 -46.54 -27.35
CA VAL A 58 27.01 -45.83 -28.22
C VAL A 58 26.86 -46.26 -29.69
N CYS A 59 26.85 -47.57 -29.95
CA CYS A 59 26.69 -48.10 -31.30
C CYS A 59 25.32 -47.76 -31.91
N VAL A 60 24.25 -47.81 -31.10
CA VAL A 60 22.91 -47.39 -31.53
C VAL A 60 22.90 -45.90 -31.88
N LYS A 61 23.53 -45.05 -31.05
CA LYS A 61 23.65 -43.61 -31.31
C LYS A 61 24.43 -43.35 -32.60
N ARG A 62 25.60 -43.98 -32.77
CA ARG A 62 26.42 -43.86 -33.99
C ARG A 62 25.65 -44.25 -35.25
N LYS A 63 24.98 -45.40 -35.26
CA LYS A 63 24.14 -45.85 -36.40
C LYS A 63 22.99 -44.87 -36.69
N SER A 64 22.40 -44.29 -35.65
CA SER A 64 21.34 -43.28 -35.80
C SER A 64 21.87 -42.00 -36.44
N GLU A 65 23.03 -41.49 -35.98
CA GLU A 65 23.64 -40.28 -36.55
C GLU A 65 24.08 -40.48 -38.00
N LEU A 66 24.69 -41.62 -38.34
CA LEU A 66 25.03 -41.94 -39.75
C LEU A 66 23.81 -41.95 -40.66
N ARG A 67 22.69 -42.51 -40.19
CA ARG A 67 21.42 -42.50 -40.96
C ARG A 67 20.88 -41.09 -41.13
N LYS A 68 20.89 -40.29 -40.06
CA LYS A 68 20.44 -38.89 -40.13
C LYS A 68 21.29 -38.10 -41.10
N GLU A 69 22.61 -38.31 -41.10
CA GLU A 69 23.51 -37.64 -42.03
C GLU A 69 23.18 -37.99 -43.48
N HIS A 70 23.04 -39.28 -43.79
CA HIS A 70 22.58 -39.72 -45.10
C HIS A 70 21.23 -39.10 -45.50
N THR A 71 20.28 -39.05 -44.57
CA THR A 71 18.96 -38.47 -44.82
C THR A 71 19.01 -36.95 -45.03
N ARG A 72 19.90 -36.23 -44.33
CA ARG A 72 20.14 -34.80 -44.58
C ARG A 72 20.67 -34.58 -45.99
N THR A 73 21.58 -35.43 -46.47
CA THR A 73 22.05 -35.38 -47.85
C THR A 73 20.91 -35.60 -48.84
N LEU A 74 20.04 -36.60 -48.61
CA LEU A 74 18.86 -36.83 -49.46
C LEU A 74 17.93 -35.61 -49.52
N LEU A 75 17.67 -34.97 -48.37
CA LEU A 75 16.85 -33.76 -48.30
C LEU A 75 17.50 -32.56 -48.99
N LYS A 76 18.82 -32.40 -48.84
CA LYS A 76 19.59 -31.31 -49.47
C LYS A 76 19.65 -31.45 -50.99
N ASP A 77 19.84 -32.68 -51.47
CA ASP A 77 19.89 -33.01 -52.89
C ASP A 77 18.49 -33.13 -53.52
N ASN A 78 17.42 -32.93 -52.73
CA ASN A 78 16.02 -33.14 -53.11
C ASN A 78 15.73 -34.53 -53.70
N LYS A 79 16.50 -35.55 -53.28
CA LYS A 79 16.37 -36.96 -53.69
C LYS A 79 15.34 -37.69 -52.83
N LEU A 80 14.14 -37.12 -52.73
CA LEU A 80 13.01 -37.72 -52.02
C LEU A 80 12.20 -38.61 -52.96
N PRO A 81 11.56 -39.67 -52.46
CA PRO A 81 10.58 -40.42 -53.26
C PRO A 81 9.49 -39.47 -53.78
N GLU A 82 9.08 -39.61 -55.04
CA GLU A 82 8.01 -38.76 -55.61
C GLU A 82 6.66 -38.99 -54.93
N VAL A 83 6.38 -40.26 -54.63
CA VAL A 83 5.17 -40.72 -53.95
C VAL A 83 5.51 -41.57 -52.73
N LYS A 84 4.60 -41.56 -51.74
CA LYS A 84 4.71 -42.35 -50.52
C LYS A 84 3.32 -42.77 -50.04
N ILE A 85 3.21 -44.01 -49.58
CA ILE A 85 1.97 -44.51 -48.97
C ILE A 85 1.89 -44.03 -47.51
N CYS A 86 0.81 -43.32 -47.18
CA CYS A 86 0.52 -42.89 -45.82
C CYS A 86 0.10 -44.09 -44.97
N ARG A 87 0.82 -44.40 -43.88
CA ARG A 87 0.50 -45.54 -42.99
C ARG A 87 -0.74 -45.35 -42.11
N LYS A 88 -1.45 -44.23 -42.24
CA LYS A 88 -2.68 -43.95 -41.46
C LYS A 88 -3.94 -44.11 -42.30
N CYS A 89 -3.94 -43.56 -43.52
CA CYS A 89 -5.06 -43.69 -44.44
C CYS A 89 -4.82 -44.73 -45.55
N ASN A 90 -3.61 -45.29 -45.64
CA ASN A 90 -3.17 -46.26 -46.66
C ASN A 90 -3.33 -45.79 -48.11
N VAL A 91 -3.29 -44.47 -48.34
CA VAL A 91 -3.36 -43.86 -49.67
C VAL A 91 -1.96 -43.44 -50.12
N GLU A 92 -1.64 -43.71 -51.39
CA GLU A 92 -0.47 -43.19 -52.07
C GLU A 92 -0.62 -41.69 -52.32
N LYS A 93 0.35 -40.90 -51.85
CA LYS A 93 0.31 -39.44 -51.88
C LYS A 93 1.65 -38.88 -52.32
N LYS A 94 1.66 -37.65 -52.84
CA LYS A 94 2.89 -36.96 -53.21
C LYS A 94 3.75 -36.69 -51.99
N SER A 95 5.07 -36.70 -52.12
CA SER A 95 5.99 -36.41 -51.02
C SER A 95 5.76 -35.05 -50.35
N SER A 96 5.27 -34.05 -51.09
CA SER A 96 4.90 -32.73 -50.57
C SER A 96 3.79 -32.77 -49.52
N GLU A 97 2.96 -33.83 -49.51
CA GLU A 97 1.90 -34.06 -48.52
C GLU A 97 2.42 -34.68 -47.21
N PHE A 98 3.71 -34.96 -47.10
CA PHE A 98 4.35 -35.47 -45.90
C PHE A 98 5.26 -34.41 -45.29
N ALA A 99 5.40 -34.43 -43.97
CA ALA A 99 6.41 -33.63 -43.30
C ALA A 99 7.79 -34.27 -43.52
N GLN A 100 8.82 -33.45 -43.69
CA GLN A 100 10.19 -33.95 -43.75
C GLN A 100 10.63 -34.43 -42.35
N ASP A 101 11.31 -35.58 -42.29
CA ASP A 101 11.78 -36.18 -41.05
C ASP A 101 13.16 -36.83 -41.26
N ILE A 102 14.20 -36.16 -40.76
CA ILE A 102 15.60 -36.61 -40.85
C ILE A 102 15.86 -37.96 -40.16
N THR A 103 14.92 -38.44 -39.34
CA THR A 103 15.07 -39.72 -38.63
C THR A 103 14.61 -40.92 -39.46
N LYS A 104 13.89 -40.67 -40.55
CA LYS A 104 13.40 -41.70 -41.48
C LYS A 104 14.39 -41.88 -42.61
N SER A 105 14.61 -43.12 -43.03
CA SER A 105 15.57 -43.45 -44.08
C SER A 105 15.24 -42.80 -45.44
N ASP A 106 13.97 -42.48 -45.67
CA ASP A 106 13.45 -41.84 -46.88
C ASP A 106 13.15 -40.34 -46.69
N GLY A 107 13.52 -39.75 -45.55
CA GLY A 107 13.37 -38.33 -45.27
C GLY A 107 11.93 -37.85 -45.07
N LEU A 108 10.93 -38.74 -45.09
CA LEU A 108 9.51 -38.37 -45.02
C LEU A 108 8.79 -39.05 -43.85
N TYR A 109 7.94 -38.30 -43.16
CA TYR A 109 7.11 -38.82 -42.09
C TYR A 109 6.24 -39.98 -42.59
N SER A 110 5.94 -40.96 -41.73
CA SER A 110 5.19 -42.16 -42.14
C SER A 110 3.71 -41.90 -42.43
N SER A 111 3.18 -40.75 -42.04
CA SER A 111 1.78 -40.36 -42.19
C SER A 111 1.70 -39.00 -42.89
N CYS A 112 0.69 -38.80 -43.73
CA CYS A 112 0.49 -37.51 -44.40
C CYS A 112 0.10 -36.41 -43.42
N LYS A 113 0.30 -35.14 -43.82
CA LYS A 113 0.06 -33.95 -43.00
C LYS A 113 -1.36 -33.89 -42.46
N SER A 114 -2.38 -34.22 -43.27
CA SER A 114 -3.78 -34.20 -42.83
C SER A 114 -4.07 -35.26 -41.75
N CYS A 115 -3.57 -36.49 -41.90
CA CYS A 115 -3.69 -37.50 -40.85
C CYS A 115 -2.97 -37.09 -39.56
N ASN A 116 -1.81 -36.43 -39.68
CA ASN A 116 -1.04 -35.96 -38.54
C ASN A 116 -1.74 -34.81 -37.80
N GLU A 117 -2.38 -33.90 -38.53
CA GLU A 117 -3.15 -32.80 -37.95
C GLU A 117 -4.33 -33.30 -37.10
N VAL A 118 -5.10 -34.25 -37.63
CA VAL A 118 -6.19 -34.92 -36.90
C VAL A 118 -5.66 -35.59 -35.63
N TYR A 119 -4.55 -36.32 -35.74
CA TYR A 119 -3.90 -36.96 -34.60
C TYR A 119 -3.46 -35.95 -33.53
N ILE A 120 -2.81 -34.86 -33.93
CA ILE A 120 -2.33 -33.81 -33.01
C ILE A 120 -3.50 -33.17 -32.27
N LYS A 121 -4.59 -32.85 -32.98
CA LYS A 121 -5.79 -32.25 -32.38
C LYS A 121 -6.36 -33.15 -31.29
N ARG A 122 -6.55 -34.44 -31.60
CA ARG A 122 -7.05 -35.44 -30.64
C ARG A 122 -6.11 -35.65 -29.46
N TYR A 123 -4.80 -35.73 -29.71
CA TYR A 123 -3.81 -35.87 -28.65
C TYR A 123 -3.86 -34.68 -27.68
N ARG A 124 -3.97 -33.44 -28.21
CA ARG A 124 -4.05 -32.22 -27.39
C ARG A 124 -5.28 -32.19 -26.50
N THR A 125 -6.43 -32.67 -26.97
CA THR A 125 -7.68 -32.70 -26.20
C THR A 125 -7.65 -33.79 -25.12
N GLU A 126 -7.18 -34.98 -25.46
CA GLU A 126 -7.19 -36.14 -24.55
C GLU A 126 -6.05 -36.11 -23.52
N ASN A 127 -5.00 -35.30 -23.72
CA ASN A 127 -3.80 -35.31 -22.89
C ASN A 127 -3.47 -33.92 -22.31
N LEU A 128 -4.49 -33.10 -22.02
CA LEU A 128 -4.33 -31.72 -21.51
C LEU A 128 -3.42 -31.64 -20.28
N GLU A 129 -3.65 -32.48 -19.28
CA GLU A 129 -2.85 -32.52 -18.04
C GLU A 129 -1.39 -32.90 -18.29
N LYS A 130 -1.17 -33.94 -19.10
CA LYS A 130 0.17 -34.40 -19.47
C LYS A 130 0.95 -33.32 -20.23
N ILE A 131 0.27 -32.58 -21.10
CA ILE A 131 0.86 -31.45 -21.83
C ILE A 131 1.18 -30.30 -20.87
N ALA A 132 0.28 -29.98 -19.94
CA ALA A 132 0.48 -28.94 -18.94
C ALA A 132 1.68 -29.26 -18.03
N GLU A 133 1.77 -30.50 -17.53
CA GLU A 133 2.87 -30.95 -16.68
C GLU A 133 4.21 -30.94 -17.44
N SER A 134 4.21 -31.39 -18.70
CA SER A 134 5.41 -31.32 -19.55
C SER A 134 5.86 -29.87 -19.81
N LYS A 135 4.93 -28.95 -20.03
CA LYS A 135 5.23 -27.51 -20.17
C LYS A 135 5.80 -26.95 -18.87
N LYS A 136 5.18 -27.26 -17.72
CA LYS A 136 5.66 -26.83 -16.40
C LYS A 136 7.09 -27.28 -16.14
N LYS A 137 7.41 -28.55 -16.44
CA LYS A 137 8.77 -29.11 -16.32
C LYS A 137 9.78 -28.47 -17.28
N THR A 138 9.33 -28.04 -18.46
CA THR A 138 10.18 -27.33 -19.42
C THR A 138 10.46 -25.90 -18.95
N ILE A 139 9.44 -25.20 -18.44
CA ILE A 139 9.56 -23.84 -17.91
C ILE A 139 10.45 -23.84 -16.67
N SER A 140 10.29 -24.80 -15.74
CA SER A 140 11.10 -24.85 -14.52
C SER A 140 12.59 -25.04 -14.79
N LYS A 141 12.95 -25.76 -15.86
CA LYS A 141 14.35 -25.93 -16.27
C LYS A 141 15.00 -24.67 -16.85
N ASN A 142 14.21 -23.70 -17.31
CA ASN A 142 14.71 -22.48 -17.93
C ASN A 142 13.87 -21.25 -17.52
N LEU A 143 13.59 -21.14 -16.22
CA LEU A 143 12.62 -20.18 -15.67
C LEU A 143 13.01 -18.72 -15.98
N GLU A 144 14.30 -18.41 -15.92
CA GLU A 144 14.83 -17.08 -16.16
C GLU A 144 14.59 -16.62 -17.60
N TYR A 145 14.90 -17.49 -18.59
CA TYR A 145 14.61 -17.23 -19.99
C TYR A 145 13.11 -16.94 -20.23
N TYR A 146 12.23 -17.81 -19.71
CA TYR A 146 10.78 -17.63 -19.91
C TYR A 146 10.24 -16.39 -19.20
N THR A 147 10.82 -16.03 -18.05
CA THR A 147 10.47 -14.81 -17.32
C THR A 147 10.87 -13.57 -18.14
N LYS A 148 12.11 -13.55 -18.67
CA LYS A 148 12.61 -12.46 -19.52
C LYS A 148 11.80 -12.34 -20.81
N TYR A 149 11.52 -13.46 -21.47
CA TYR A 149 10.68 -13.51 -22.67
C TYR A 149 9.26 -12.97 -22.41
N LYS A 150 8.62 -13.41 -21.32
CA LYS A 150 7.28 -12.93 -20.95
C LYS A 150 7.27 -11.42 -20.64
N ASN A 151 8.31 -10.92 -19.96
CA ASN A 151 8.45 -9.50 -19.68
C ASN A 151 8.65 -8.68 -20.95
N SER A 152 9.50 -9.13 -21.88
CA SER A 152 9.67 -8.49 -23.19
C SER A 152 8.33 -8.43 -23.93
N LEU A 153 7.65 -9.56 -24.05
CA LEU A 153 6.36 -9.65 -24.74
C LEU A 153 5.29 -8.74 -24.10
N TYR A 154 5.29 -8.60 -22.77
CA TYR A 154 4.41 -7.65 -22.08
C TYR A 154 4.78 -6.20 -22.39
N ILE A 155 6.07 -5.84 -22.38
CA ILE A 155 6.54 -4.48 -22.69
C ILE A 155 6.17 -4.11 -24.13
N ASP A 156 6.49 -4.99 -25.08
CA ASP A 156 6.26 -4.80 -26.51
C ASP A 156 4.77 -4.63 -26.83
N ASN A 157 3.88 -5.29 -26.06
CA ASN A 157 2.43 -5.26 -26.27
C ASN A 157 1.66 -4.44 -25.22
N LYS A 158 2.35 -3.66 -24.38
CA LYS A 158 1.73 -3.01 -23.21
C LYS A 158 0.56 -2.11 -23.58
N ALA A 159 0.69 -1.34 -24.65
CA ALA A 159 -0.36 -0.42 -25.10
C ALA A 159 -1.62 -1.17 -25.53
N GLU A 160 -1.47 -2.22 -26.33
CA GLU A 160 -2.59 -3.04 -26.84
C GLU A 160 -3.26 -3.83 -25.70
N LEU A 161 -2.48 -4.42 -24.79
CA LEU A 161 -3.00 -5.12 -23.61
C LEU A 161 -3.80 -4.17 -22.71
N ASN A 162 -3.33 -2.95 -22.52
CA ASN A 162 -4.05 -1.93 -21.75
C ASN A 162 -5.34 -1.51 -22.45
N LYS A 163 -5.33 -1.32 -23.77
CA LYS A 163 -6.53 -1.00 -24.57
C LYS A 163 -7.58 -2.09 -24.42
N ARG A 164 -7.19 -3.35 -24.68
CA ARG A 164 -8.07 -4.53 -24.51
C ARG A 164 -8.59 -4.66 -23.08
N GLY A 165 -7.75 -4.38 -22.08
CA GLY A 165 -8.15 -4.40 -20.67
C GLY A 165 -9.22 -3.35 -20.34
N LYS A 166 -9.11 -2.15 -20.93
CA LYS A 166 -10.13 -1.10 -20.80
C LYS A 166 -11.45 -1.49 -21.46
N GLU A 167 -11.39 -1.99 -22.70
CA GLU A 167 -12.58 -2.46 -23.44
C GLU A 167 -13.31 -3.57 -22.68
N TYR A 168 -12.58 -4.56 -22.18
CA TYR A 168 -13.14 -5.62 -21.36
C TYR A 168 -13.79 -5.08 -20.08
N TYR A 169 -13.12 -4.15 -19.38
CA TYR A 169 -13.69 -3.55 -18.17
C TYR A 169 -14.98 -2.80 -18.48
N GLU A 170 -15.03 -2.00 -19.55
CA GLU A 170 -16.23 -1.23 -19.88
C GLU A 170 -17.40 -2.13 -20.29
N GLN A 171 -17.14 -3.16 -21.10
CA GLN A 171 -18.14 -4.15 -21.49
C GLN A 171 -18.68 -4.99 -20.31
N ASN A 172 -17.88 -5.19 -19.26
CA ASN A 172 -18.21 -6.07 -18.14
C ASN A 172 -18.38 -5.31 -16.81
N LYS A 173 -18.45 -3.99 -16.85
CA LYS A 173 -18.36 -3.10 -15.68
C LYS A 173 -19.38 -3.44 -14.60
N GLU A 174 -20.64 -3.62 -14.99
CA GLU A 174 -21.72 -3.90 -14.06
C GLU A 174 -21.64 -5.32 -13.49
N THR A 175 -21.30 -6.31 -14.31
CA THR A 175 -21.06 -7.68 -13.84
C THR A 175 -19.88 -7.75 -12.87
N ILE A 176 -18.79 -7.02 -13.13
CA ILE A 176 -17.63 -6.93 -12.24
C ILE A 176 -18.02 -6.25 -10.93
N LYS A 177 -18.77 -5.14 -10.97
CA LYS A 177 -19.27 -4.47 -9.77
C LYS A 177 -20.16 -5.37 -8.93
N GLN A 178 -21.08 -6.11 -9.55
CA GLN A 178 -21.99 -7.03 -8.88
C GLN A 178 -21.23 -8.19 -8.23
N LYS A 179 -20.32 -8.84 -8.96
CA LYS A 179 -19.43 -9.87 -8.40
C LYS A 179 -18.62 -9.33 -7.22
N ASN A 180 -18.01 -8.15 -7.37
CA ASN A 180 -17.25 -7.52 -6.29
C ASN A 180 -18.13 -7.15 -5.09
N ARG A 181 -19.42 -6.86 -5.29
CA ARG A 181 -20.37 -6.60 -4.19
C ARG A 181 -20.65 -7.89 -3.43
N VAL A 182 -20.95 -8.98 -4.12
CA VAL A 182 -21.18 -10.30 -3.51
C VAL A 182 -19.97 -10.73 -2.69
N VAL A 183 -18.77 -10.70 -3.27
CA VAL A 183 -17.51 -11.04 -2.58
C VAL A 183 -17.27 -10.16 -1.36
N ARG A 184 -17.56 -8.85 -1.44
CA ARG A 184 -17.46 -7.94 -0.28
C ARG A 184 -18.42 -8.31 0.84
N LEU A 185 -19.65 -8.70 0.52
CA LEU A 185 -20.66 -9.10 1.50
C LEU A 185 -20.31 -10.44 2.15
N GLU A 186 -19.88 -11.42 1.35
CA GLU A 186 -19.42 -12.73 1.85
C GLU A 186 -18.20 -12.57 2.77
N ASN A 187 -17.20 -11.78 2.37
CA ASN A 187 -16.05 -11.49 3.22
C ASN A 187 -16.45 -10.79 4.52
N ARG A 188 -17.44 -9.88 4.48
CA ARG A 188 -17.96 -9.22 5.68
C ARG A 188 -18.67 -10.22 6.60
N LYS A 189 -19.46 -11.14 6.05
CA LYS A 189 -20.12 -12.20 6.83
C LYS A 189 -19.08 -13.08 7.54
N LYS A 190 -18.06 -13.52 6.80
CA LYS A 190 -16.95 -14.31 7.36
C LYS A 190 -16.20 -13.55 8.47
N GLN A 191 -15.93 -12.26 8.29
CA GLN A 191 -15.29 -11.44 9.33
C GLN A 191 -16.14 -11.29 10.60
N LEU A 192 -17.47 -11.22 10.47
CA LEU A 192 -18.37 -11.14 11.63
C LEU A 192 -18.41 -12.47 12.39
N GLU A 193 -18.49 -13.59 11.68
CA GLU A 193 -18.44 -14.94 12.26
C GLU A 193 -17.09 -15.17 12.97
N GLU A 194 -15.97 -14.80 12.34
CA GLU A 194 -14.64 -14.83 12.97
C GLU A 194 -14.53 -13.93 14.21
N TYR A 195 -15.27 -12.82 14.26
CA TYR A 195 -15.29 -11.90 15.40
C TYR A 195 -16.15 -12.41 16.57
N GLU A 196 -17.24 -13.12 16.28
CA GLU A 196 -18.08 -13.75 17.30
C GLU A 196 -17.36 -14.93 17.96
N ASN A 197 -16.57 -15.68 17.18
CA ASN A 197 -15.84 -16.86 17.66
C ASN A 197 -14.54 -16.55 18.43
N ILE A 198 -14.13 -15.29 18.59
CA ILE A 198 -12.88 -14.95 19.27
C ILE A 198 -13.11 -14.34 20.66
N GLU A 199 -12.69 -15.06 21.70
CA GLU A 199 -12.78 -14.59 23.08
C GLU A 199 -11.59 -13.72 23.47
N SER A 200 -10.38 -14.10 23.02
CA SER A 200 -9.14 -13.41 23.37
C SER A 200 -8.16 -13.33 22.19
N LYS A 201 -7.26 -12.34 22.24
CA LYS A 201 -6.25 -12.10 21.22
C LYS A 201 -4.96 -11.59 21.86
N LYS A 202 -3.83 -12.04 21.31
CA LYS A 202 -2.50 -11.53 21.67
C LYS A 202 -2.30 -10.10 21.18
N CYS A 203 -1.94 -9.20 22.10
CA CYS A 203 -1.56 -7.84 21.77
C CYS A 203 -0.15 -7.81 21.15
N LYS A 204 0.03 -7.22 19.97
CA LYS A 204 1.37 -7.13 19.33
C LYS A 204 2.36 -6.24 20.07
N ARG A 205 1.90 -5.35 20.96
CA ARG A 205 2.78 -4.42 21.70
C ARG A 205 3.26 -5.00 23.03
N CYS A 206 2.33 -5.46 23.88
CA CYS A 206 2.68 -6.00 25.20
C CYS A 206 2.74 -7.53 25.23
N LEU A 207 2.47 -8.20 24.11
CA LEU A 207 2.51 -9.66 23.93
C LEU A 207 1.58 -10.49 24.82
N ALA A 208 0.84 -9.85 25.72
CA ALA A 208 -0.19 -10.48 26.54
C ALA A 208 -1.44 -10.85 25.73
N ASP A 209 -2.00 -12.01 26.02
CA ASP A 209 -3.33 -12.44 25.60
C ASP A 209 -4.38 -11.69 26.42
N LYS A 210 -5.31 -11.02 25.74
CA LYS A 210 -6.35 -10.20 26.39
C LYS A 210 -7.72 -10.47 25.76
N PRO A 211 -8.81 -10.28 26.53
CA PRO A 211 -10.15 -10.36 25.99
C PRO A 211 -10.37 -9.41 24.83
N ARG A 212 -11.25 -9.76 23.90
CA ARG A 212 -11.56 -8.96 22.70
C ARG A 212 -11.99 -7.52 23.03
N GLU A 213 -12.64 -7.30 24.18
CA GLU A 213 -13.11 -5.99 24.67
C GLU A 213 -11.94 -5.03 24.92
N ASN A 214 -10.74 -5.57 25.16
CA ASN A 214 -9.53 -4.79 25.35
C ASN A 214 -8.91 -4.33 24.04
N PHE A 215 -9.50 -4.64 22.89
CA PHE A 215 -9.10 -4.17 21.57
C PHE A 215 -10.18 -3.26 20.98
N LYS A 216 -9.79 -2.35 20.08
CA LYS A 216 -10.77 -1.54 19.33
C LYS A 216 -11.17 -2.27 18.06
N LYS A 217 -12.42 -2.11 17.61
CA LYS A 217 -12.85 -2.59 16.29
C LYS A 217 -12.01 -1.96 15.19
N SER A 218 -11.62 -2.76 14.19
CA SER A 218 -10.76 -2.37 13.07
C SER A 218 -11.21 -3.07 11.79
N LYS A 219 -11.19 -2.36 10.65
CA LYS A 219 -11.55 -2.93 9.33
C LYS A 219 -10.43 -3.79 8.71
N SER A 220 -9.19 -3.53 9.13
CA SER A 220 -7.98 -4.14 8.56
C SER A 220 -7.26 -5.07 9.54
N GLY A 221 -7.67 -5.06 10.80
CA GLY A 221 -7.06 -5.89 11.83
C GLY A 221 -7.61 -7.31 11.83
N LYS A 222 -6.78 -8.27 12.26
CA LYS A 222 -7.20 -9.68 12.35
C LYS A 222 -8.44 -9.81 13.23
N PHE A 223 -9.43 -10.59 12.78
CA PHE A 223 -10.71 -10.79 13.45
C PHE A 223 -11.50 -9.48 13.67
N GLY A 224 -11.30 -8.46 12.83
CA GLY A 224 -12.00 -7.18 13.01
C GLY A 224 -11.56 -6.37 14.23
N LEU A 225 -10.40 -6.69 14.83
CA LEU A 225 -9.87 -6.06 16.04
C LEU A 225 -8.50 -5.45 15.81
N SER A 226 -8.18 -4.38 16.56
CA SER A 226 -6.87 -3.75 16.52
C SER A 226 -5.75 -4.73 16.89
N ASP A 227 -4.55 -4.47 16.37
CA ASP A 227 -3.38 -5.30 16.67
C ASP A 227 -2.81 -5.08 18.06
N ILE A 228 -3.06 -3.90 18.61
CA ILE A 228 -2.65 -3.50 19.96
C ILE A 228 -3.89 -3.31 20.82
N CYS A 229 -3.76 -3.62 22.10
CA CYS A 229 -4.82 -3.37 23.07
C CYS A 229 -5.00 -1.87 23.36
N LYS A 230 -6.15 -1.50 23.91
CA LYS A 230 -6.54 -0.13 24.27
C LYS A 230 -5.52 0.53 25.19
N SER A 231 -5.02 -0.19 26.22
CA SER A 231 -4.02 0.36 27.15
C SER A 231 -2.70 0.66 26.47
N CYS A 232 -2.18 -0.28 25.66
CA CYS A 232 -0.99 -0.08 24.84
C CYS A 232 -1.14 1.10 23.86
N ARG A 233 -2.32 1.28 23.27
CA ARG A 233 -2.60 2.43 22.41
C ARG A 233 -2.58 3.74 23.19
N ASN A 234 -3.20 3.79 24.36
CA ASN A 234 -3.21 4.97 25.22
C ASN A 234 -1.79 5.35 25.64
N GLN A 235 -0.96 4.37 26.01
CA GLN A 235 0.44 4.60 26.34
C GLN A 235 1.20 5.23 25.16
N SER A 236 1.01 4.74 23.93
CA SER A 236 1.62 5.35 22.73
C SER A 236 1.18 6.79 22.52
N LEU A 237 -0.08 7.11 22.86
CA LEU A 237 -0.59 8.48 22.73
C LEU A 237 0.08 9.42 23.73
N ILE A 238 0.24 8.99 24.98
CA ILE A 238 0.93 9.75 26.03
C ILE A 238 2.39 10.02 25.60
N GLU A 239 3.12 8.97 25.23
CA GLU A 239 4.51 9.09 24.75
C GLU A 239 4.63 10.05 23.55
N LYS A 240 3.66 10.01 22.62
CA LYS A 240 3.62 10.92 21.47
C LYS A 240 3.37 12.36 21.90
N GLN A 241 2.47 12.59 22.86
CA GLN A 241 2.19 13.93 23.39
C GLN A 241 3.42 14.50 24.10
N GLU A 242 4.12 13.71 24.90
CA GLU A 242 5.35 14.12 25.58
C GLU A 242 6.46 14.47 24.57
N LYS A 243 6.69 13.61 23.58
CA LYS A 243 7.64 13.89 22.49
C LYS A 243 7.29 15.17 21.73
N ASN A 244 6.00 15.38 21.43
CA ASN A 244 5.55 16.61 20.76
C ASN A 244 5.75 17.85 21.64
N LYS A 245 5.55 17.74 22.96
CA LYS A 245 5.80 18.83 23.91
C LYS A 245 7.28 19.23 23.91
N ILE A 246 8.19 18.25 23.93
CA ILE A 246 9.64 18.48 23.84
C ILE A 246 10.00 19.15 22.51
N LYS A 247 9.56 18.58 21.38
CA LYS A 247 9.80 19.13 20.04
C LYS A 247 9.28 20.56 19.88
N SER A 248 8.09 20.86 20.42
CA SER A 248 7.50 22.20 20.36
C SER A 248 8.35 23.21 21.15
N LYS A 249 8.83 22.83 22.34
CA LYS A 249 9.76 23.67 23.12
C LYS A 249 11.07 23.93 22.40
N GLU A 250 11.67 22.90 21.81
CA GLU A 250 12.90 23.03 21.03
C GLU A 250 12.71 23.91 19.79
N TYR A 251 11.61 23.71 19.06
CA TYR A 251 11.24 24.54 17.93
C TYR A 251 11.09 26.01 18.33
N TYR A 252 10.38 26.30 19.42
CA TYR A 252 10.25 27.65 19.94
C TYR A 252 11.60 28.24 20.36
N LYS A 253 12.44 27.49 21.08
CA LYS A 253 13.77 27.95 21.50
C LYS A 253 14.65 28.31 20.30
N LYS A 254 14.67 27.46 19.27
CA LYS A 254 15.46 27.67 18.04
C LYS A 254 14.95 28.83 17.19
N ASN A 255 13.64 29.07 17.17
CA ASN A 255 13.01 30.08 16.30
C ASN A 255 12.49 31.30 17.07
N LYS A 256 12.91 31.50 18.33
CA LYS A 256 12.34 32.49 19.25
C LYS A 256 12.32 33.88 18.63
N GLU A 257 13.46 34.34 18.13
CA GLU A 257 13.62 35.68 17.56
C GLU A 257 12.72 35.90 16.33
N THR A 258 12.70 34.94 15.41
CA THR A 258 11.85 34.98 14.22
C THR A 258 10.36 35.00 14.58
N LEU A 259 9.94 34.18 15.54
CA LEU A 259 8.54 34.13 16.00
C LEU A 259 8.12 35.44 16.68
N LEU A 260 8.98 36.01 17.51
CA LEU A 260 8.74 37.32 18.15
C LEU A 260 8.66 38.43 17.11
N THR A 261 9.58 38.45 16.15
CA THR A 261 9.60 39.44 15.05
C THR A 261 8.33 39.34 14.20
N LYS A 262 7.94 38.13 13.80
CA LYS A 262 6.68 37.90 13.07
C LYS A 262 5.45 38.35 13.86
N GLY A 263 5.40 38.03 15.15
CA GLY A 263 4.32 38.46 16.04
C GLY A 263 4.25 39.99 16.16
N TYR A 264 5.39 40.64 16.31
CA TYR A 264 5.49 42.10 16.35
C TYR A 264 5.02 42.74 15.03
N LEU A 265 5.52 42.28 13.89
CA LEU A 265 5.12 42.78 12.57
C LEU A 265 3.63 42.60 12.31
N ALA A 266 3.06 41.45 12.68
CA ALA A 266 1.63 41.20 12.59
C ALA A 266 0.82 42.16 13.48
N LYS A 267 1.29 42.42 14.71
CA LYS A 267 0.67 43.40 15.61
C LYS A 267 0.73 44.82 15.03
N VAL A 268 1.89 45.26 14.55
CA VAL A 268 2.06 46.59 13.93
C VAL A 268 1.15 46.75 12.72
N LYS A 269 1.06 45.73 11.86
CA LYS A 269 0.13 45.74 10.73
C LYS A 269 -1.31 45.94 11.20
N ARG A 270 -1.77 45.17 12.19
CA ARG A 270 -3.12 45.31 12.74
C ARG A 270 -3.37 46.68 13.37
N LEU A 271 -2.40 47.24 14.11
CA LEU A 271 -2.53 48.60 14.67
C LEU A 271 -2.73 49.68 13.59
N LYS A 272 -2.21 49.46 12.37
CA LYS A 272 -2.40 50.38 11.23
C LYS A 272 -3.73 50.17 10.51
N THR A 273 -4.20 48.93 10.38
CA THR A 273 -5.34 48.58 9.53
C THR A 273 -6.66 48.39 10.28
N ASP A 274 -6.63 48.18 11.60
CA ASP A 274 -7.78 47.81 12.42
C ASP A 274 -7.94 48.87 13.55
N PRO A 275 -8.79 49.90 13.34
CA PRO A 275 -9.00 50.98 14.30
C PRO A 275 -9.53 50.49 15.65
N GLU A 276 -10.36 49.44 15.66
CA GLU A 276 -10.89 48.87 16.90
C GLU A 276 -9.78 48.18 17.70
N PHE A 277 -8.90 47.43 17.03
CA PHE A 277 -7.72 46.86 17.68
C PHE A 277 -6.78 47.94 18.23
N LYS A 278 -6.54 49.01 17.45
CA LYS A 278 -5.76 50.17 17.90
C LYS A 278 -6.37 50.82 19.14
N LEU A 279 -7.67 51.12 19.11
CA LEU A 279 -8.42 51.71 20.22
C LEU A 279 -8.35 50.84 21.48
N LYS A 280 -8.59 49.54 21.35
CA LYS A 280 -8.50 48.59 22.47
C LYS A 280 -7.13 48.59 23.15
N GLU A 281 -6.06 48.57 22.36
CA GLU A 281 -4.68 48.56 22.88
C GLU A 281 -4.36 49.87 23.61
N LEU A 282 -4.77 51.01 23.05
CA LEU A 282 -4.57 52.34 23.63
C LEU A 282 -5.32 52.50 24.96
N LEU A 283 -6.62 52.17 24.99
CA LEU A 283 -7.42 52.23 26.21
C LEU A 283 -6.85 51.28 27.28
N SER A 284 -6.49 50.06 26.90
CA SER A 284 -5.89 49.10 27.83
C SER A 284 -4.56 49.59 28.40
N HIS A 285 -3.75 50.28 27.57
CA HIS A 285 -2.52 50.90 28.03
C HIS A 285 -2.79 52.05 28.99
N ARG A 286 -3.71 52.97 28.64
CA ARG A 286 -4.07 54.12 29.47
C ARG A 286 -4.60 53.70 30.84
N VAL A 287 -5.55 52.76 30.87
CA VAL A 287 -6.10 52.20 32.12
C VAL A 287 -4.98 51.64 33.00
N ARG A 288 -4.08 50.82 32.43
CA ARG A 288 -2.99 50.21 33.19
C ARG A 288 -2.05 51.26 33.76
N ARG A 289 -1.66 52.26 32.96
CA ARG A 289 -0.76 53.34 33.40
C ARG A 289 -1.40 54.19 34.49
N ALA A 290 -2.62 54.68 34.27
CA ALA A 290 -3.31 55.53 35.23
C ALA A 290 -3.50 54.86 36.60
N ILE A 291 -3.89 53.57 36.63
CA ILE A 291 -4.02 52.81 37.88
C ILE A 291 -2.64 52.59 38.52
N TYR A 292 -1.63 52.21 37.74
CA TYR A 292 -0.27 51.96 38.23
C TYR A 292 0.37 53.21 38.83
N ASP A 293 0.18 54.37 38.21
CA ASP A 293 0.75 55.64 38.65
C ASP A 293 0.16 56.06 40.03
N GLN A 294 -1.05 55.59 40.38
CA GLN A 294 -1.64 55.73 41.71
C GLN A 294 -1.39 54.54 42.64
N ARG A 295 -0.54 53.58 42.25
CA ARG A 295 -0.25 52.33 42.99
C ARG A 295 -1.49 51.47 43.25
N GLY A 296 -2.53 51.59 42.42
CA GLY A 296 -3.75 50.80 42.51
C GLY A 296 -3.62 49.41 41.88
N VAL A 297 -4.62 48.56 42.12
CA VAL A 297 -4.79 47.26 41.46
C VAL A 297 -6.02 47.32 40.57
N LYS A 298 -5.89 46.86 39.34
CA LYS A 298 -7.00 46.86 38.39
C LYS A 298 -8.08 45.88 38.83
N SER A 299 -9.30 46.38 39.02
CA SER A 299 -10.41 45.59 39.58
C SER A 299 -10.96 44.56 38.61
N VAL A 300 -11.19 44.95 37.36
CA VAL A 300 -11.75 44.08 36.30
C VAL A 300 -11.10 44.32 34.95
N ARG A 301 -11.43 43.53 33.92
CA ARG A 301 -10.83 43.66 32.58
C ARG A 301 -11.14 45.04 31.98
N THR A 302 -10.28 45.54 31.08
CA THR A 302 -10.46 46.87 30.46
C THR A 302 -11.83 47.04 29.82
N LEU A 303 -12.32 46.01 29.12
CA LEU A 303 -13.61 46.08 28.43
C LEU A 303 -14.79 46.17 29.41
N GLU A 304 -14.63 45.62 30.60
CA GLU A 304 -15.65 45.71 31.66
C GLU A 304 -15.63 47.11 32.29
N LEU A 305 -14.45 47.69 32.54
CA LEU A 305 -14.31 49.08 33.00
C LEU A 305 -14.81 50.09 31.96
N LEU A 306 -14.63 49.79 30.68
CA LEU A 306 -15.13 50.60 29.58
C LEU A 306 -16.66 50.70 29.56
N GLY A 307 -17.37 49.71 30.12
CA GLY A 307 -18.84 49.67 30.16
C GLY A 307 -19.51 49.39 28.81
N CYS A 308 -18.75 49.14 27.75
CA CYS A 308 -19.28 48.79 26.43
C CYS A 308 -18.29 47.97 25.58
N THR A 309 -18.72 47.55 24.39
CA THR A 309 -17.82 46.94 23.40
C THR A 309 -16.91 47.99 22.78
N ILE A 310 -15.75 47.57 22.25
CA ILE A 310 -14.83 48.49 21.55
C ILE A 310 -15.50 49.15 20.35
N ALA A 311 -16.31 48.41 19.59
CA ALA A 311 -17.08 48.96 18.48
C ALA A 311 -18.03 50.09 18.94
N LYS A 312 -18.71 49.91 20.08
CA LYS A 312 -19.56 50.97 20.67
C LYS A 312 -18.75 52.19 21.11
N ALA A 313 -17.60 51.98 21.76
CA ALA A 313 -16.71 53.08 22.16
C ALA A 313 -16.15 53.84 20.93
N ARG A 314 -15.81 53.12 19.85
CA ARG A 314 -15.38 53.71 18.57
C ARG A 314 -16.45 54.64 18.02
N VAL A 315 -17.67 54.14 17.88
CA VAL A 315 -18.83 54.94 17.41
C VAL A 315 -19.12 56.12 18.34
N HIS A 316 -18.97 55.94 19.66
CA HIS A 316 -19.15 57.02 20.63
C HIS A 316 -18.14 58.17 20.42
N ILE A 317 -16.87 57.84 20.19
CA ILE A 317 -15.80 58.81 19.94
C ILE A 317 -16.01 59.48 18.58
N GLU A 318 -16.34 58.72 17.52
CA GLU A 318 -16.61 59.25 16.18
C GLU A 318 -17.73 60.28 16.16
N LYS A 319 -18.80 60.06 16.94
CA LYS A 319 -19.91 61.01 17.07
C LYS A 319 -19.53 62.36 17.66
N ARG A 320 -18.35 62.45 18.30
CA ARG A 320 -17.81 63.67 18.90
C ARG A 320 -16.69 64.30 18.06
N PHE A 321 -16.39 63.77 16.87
CA PHE A 321 -15.42 64.37 15.98
C PHE A 321 -15.87 65.76 15.52
N ILE A 322 -14.93 66.70 15.54
CA ILE A 322 -15.06 68.01 14.92
C ILE A 322 -14.36 68.03 13.56
N GLU A 323 -14.52 69.12 12.81
CA GLU A 323 -14.00 69.26 11.46
C GLU A 323 -12.51 68.88 11.36
N GLY A 324 -12.18 68.02 10.40
CA GLY A 324 -10.82 67.52 10.17
C GLY A 324 -10.41 66.30 10.99
N MET A 325 -11.18 65.85 11.99
CA MET A 325 -10.85 64.63 12.75
C MET A 325 -11.21 63.36 11.99
N SER A 326 -10.28 62.40 11.96
CA SER A 326 -10.47 61.08 11.34
C SER A 326 -9.60 60.03 12.03
N TRP A 327 -9.87 58.73 11.85
CA TRP A 327 -9.01 57.72 12.48
C TRP A 327 -7.62 57.65 11.86
N GLU A 328 -7.46 58.13 10.63
CA GLU A 328 -6.19 58.26 9.92
C GLU A 328 -5.24 59.24 10.62
N ASN A 329 -5.77 60.33 11.17
CA ASN A 329 -4.97 61.33 11.88
C ASN A 329 -4.96 61.18 13.41
N HIS A 330 -5.49 60.09 13.97
CA HIS A 330 -5.32 59.78 15.41
C HIS A 330 -3.85 59.44 15.74
N GLY A 331 -3.20 60.28 16.56
CA GLY A 331 -1.83 60.06 17.03
C GLY A 331 -1.12 61.34 17.47
N ILE A 332 0.21 61.28 17.51
CA ILE A 332 1.10 62.32 18.07
C ILE A 332 0.83 63.72 17.50
N ASN A 333 0.58 63.82 16.19
CA ASN A 333 0.41 65.09 15.47
C ASN A 333 -1.05 65.38 15.07
N GLY A 334 -2.03 64.67 15.62
CA GLY A 334 -3.43 64.89 15.31
C GLY A 334 -4.27 64.98 16.57
N TRP A 335 -5.30 64.17 16.72
CA TRP A 335 -6.14 64.18 17.92
C TRP A 335 -5.83 62.99 18.84
N HIS A 336 -6.11 63.19 20.13
CA HIS A 336 -5.91 62.25 21.23
C HIS A 336 -7.25 61.83 21.83
N ILE A 337 -7.28 60.62 22.41
CA ILE A 337 -8.38 60.19 23.27
C ILE A 337 -8.13 60.75 24.66
N ASP A 338 -8.99 61.67 25.09
CA ASP A 338 -8.95 62.32 26.39
C ASP A 338 -10.10 61.86 27.30
N HIS A 339 -9.97 62.13 28.60
CA HIS A 339 -11.05 61.94 29.57
C HIS A 339 -11.73 63.28 29.85
N ILE A 340 -13.06 63.34 29.75
CA ILE A 340 -13.86 64.54 30.06
C ILE A 340 -13.55 64.99 31.49
N ILE A 341 -13.74 64.08 32.44
CA ILE A 341 -13.26 64.19 33.82
C ILE A 341 -11.86 63.55 33.90
N PRO A 342 -10.80 64.33 34.21
CA PRO A 342 -9.43 63.83 34.22
C PRO A 342 -9.22 62.64 35.15
N CYS A 343 -8.35 61.70 34.77
CA CYS A 343 -8.04 60.53 35.61
C CYS A 343 -7.51 60.90 37.01
N SER A 344 -6.85 62.05 37.15
CA SER A 344 -6.33 62.56 38.42
C SER A 344 -7.40 62.98 39.41
N SER A 345 -8.63 63.19 38.95
CA SER A 345 -9.77 63.57 39.81
C SER A 345 -10.43 62.35 40.48
N PHE A 346 -9.99 61.14 40.13
CA PHE A 346 -10.52 59.88 40.67
C PHE A 346 -9.48 59.19 41.56
N ASP A 347 -9.96 58.53 42.62
CA ASP A 347 -9.17 57.63 43.44
C ASP A 347 -9.18 56.23 42.80
N LEU A 348 -8.21 55.99 41.89
CA LEU A 348 -8.11 54.75 41.11
C LEU A 348 -7.65 53.54 41.94
N THR A 349 -7.48 53.69 43.26
CA THR A 349 -7.35 52.54 44.16
C THR A 349 -8.70 51.85 44.41
N LYS A 350 -9.83 52.55 44.15
CA LYS A 350 -11.20 52.06 44.34
C LYS A 350 -11.84 51.57 43.04
N ASP A 351 -12.58 50.46 43.08
CA ASP A 351 -13.27 49.89 41.91
C ASP A 351 -14.28 50.85 41.29
N GLU A 352 -15.11 51.51 42.12
CA GLU A 352 -16.15 52.43 41.65
C GLU A 352 -15.57 53.59 40.83
N ASP A 353 -14.45 54.14 41.30
CA ASP A 353 -13.76 55.26 40.65
C ASP A 353 -13.03 54.81 39.37
N GLN A 354 -12.48 53.58 39.34
CA GLN A 354 -11.98 53.00 38.08
C GLN A 354 -13.11 52.87 37.05
N ARG A 355 -14.29 52.40 37.45
CA ARG A 355 -15.44 52.26 36.54
C ARG A 355 -15.91 53.60 36.02
N LYS A 356 -16.05 54.61 36.89
CA LYS A 356 -16.45 55.97 36.47
C LYS A 356 -15.41 56.61 35.56
N CYS A 357 -14.14 56.54 35.94
CA CYS A 357 -13.04 57.13 35.18
C CYS A 357 -12.94 56.55 33.78
N PHE A 358 -12.94 55.22 33.65
CA PHE A 358 -12.67 54.56 32.37
C PHE A 358 -13.90 54.19 31.55
N HIS A 359 -15.11 54.56 32.02
CA HIS A 359 -16.34 54.35 31.27
C HIS A 359 -16.31 55.09 29.93
N TYR A 360 -16.86 54.48 28.88
CA TYR A 360 -16.82 55.05 27.52
C TYR A 360 -17.43 56.46 27.43
N SER A 361 -18.41 56.77 28.28
CA SER A 361 -19.05 58.09 28.32
C SER A 361 -18.14 59.19 28.84
N ASN A 362 -17.06 58.85 29.54
CA ASN A 362 -16.04 59.79 30.00
C ASN A 362 -14.94 60.01 28.94
N LEU A 363 -15.03 59.41 27.75
CA LEU A 363 -14.04 59.56 26.69
C LEU A 363 -14.45 60.64 25.69
N GLN A 364 -13.49 61.42 25.23
CA GLN A 364 -13.69 62.41 24.17
C GLN A 364 -12.49 62.49 23.22
N PRO A 365 -12.72 62.78 21.93
CA PRO A 365 -11.65 63.20 21.04
C PRO A 365 -11.28 64.67 21.33
N LEU A 366 -9.99 64.97 21.37
CA LEU A 366 -9.49 66.33 21.57
C LEU A 366 -8.23 66.52 20.74
N TRP A 367 -8.02 67.66 20.07
CA TRP A 367 -6.77 67.86 19.34
C TRP A 367 -5.59 67.79 20.28
N ALA A 368 -4.45 67.25 19.82
CA ALA A 368 -3.28 67.04 20.67
C ALA A 368 -2.84 68.34 21.36
N PHE A 369 -2.85 69.46 20.64
CA PHE A 369 -2.50 70.77 21.21
C PHE A 369 -3.48 71.19 22.32
N GLU A 370 -4.79 71.03 22.10
CA GLU A 370 -5.83 71.37 23.08
C GLU A 370 -5.73 70.49 24.32
N ASN A 371 -5.48 69.19 24.14
CA ASN A 371 -5.31 68.26 25.24
C ASN A 371 -4.08 68.61 26.10
N LEU A 372 -2.96 68.94 25.46
CA LEU A 372 -1.75 69.36 26.16
C LEU A 372 -1.96 70.69 26.90
N SER A 373 -2.71 71.64 26.34
CA SER A 373 -3.07 72.89 27.00
C SER A 373 -4.10 72.71 28.13
N LYS A 374 -5.04 71.76 28.01
CA LYS A 374 -6.07 71.45 29.02
C LYS A 374 -5.44 70.92 30.31
N GLY A 375 -4.47 70.02 30.21
CA GLY A 375 -3.84 69.39 31.36
C GLY A 375 -4.85 68.61 32.22
N ASN A 376 -4.89 68.89 33.53
CA ASN A 376 -5.79 68.25 34.49
C ASN A 376 -7.06 69.08 34.82
N LYS A 377 -7.38 70.11 34.02
CA LYS A 377 -8.58 70.92 34.24
C LYS A 377 -9.82 70.18 33.75
N SER A 378 -10.91 70.28 34.51
CA SER A 378 -12.24 69.88 34.02
C SER A 378 -12.82 71.09 33.29
N THR A 379 -12.98 70.98 31.97
CA THR A 379 -13.64 71.99 31.12
C THR A 379 -15.12 71.66 30.98
#